data_AF-A0A1Q9S4E4-F1
#
_entry.id   AF-A0A1Q9S4E4-F1
#
_cell.length_a   1.000
_cell.length_b   1.000
_cell.length_c   1.000
_cell.angle_alpha   90.00
_cell.angle_beta   90.00
_cell.angle_gamma   90.00
#
_symmetry.space_group_name_H-M   'P 1'
#
loop_
_entity.id
_entity.type
_entity.pdbx_description
1 polymer ?
#
loop_
_entity_poly.entity_id
_entity_poly.type
_entity_poly.pdbx_seq_one_letter_code
_entity_poly.pdbx_strand_id
1 'polypeptide(L)'
;MVHVLRYPGSDFPVAGASGWLAWLAAYVAAVELWRARRERREQAKAAAEEAERRRGSEERLQIARDLHDVLGHHISLINVQAGVALYLMDDDPEQARSALTAIKQSSRDLLREMRSTLGVLRGVDEEPPHQPVAGLARLDELVEATRAAGLPVTVEIGGEPRELPPSVDTAAYRIIQEALTNARKHAGPARRRCC
;
A
#
# COMPACT_ATOMS: atom_id res chain seq x y z
N MET A 1 -52.07 -84.20 44.09
CA MET A 1 -51.98 -83.53 42.77
C MET A 1 -52.07 -82.02 42.99
N VAL A 2 -50.92 -81.35 43.14
CA VAL A 2 -50.80 -79.88 43.01
C VAL A 2 -49.48 -79.65 42.30
N HIS A 3 -49.56 -79.29 41.02
CA HIS A 3 -48.40 -78.92 40.21
C HIS A 3 -47.96 -77.52 40.60
N VAL A 4 -46.80 -77.39 41.25
CA VAL A 4 -46.13 -76.11 41.46
C VAL A 4 -45.45 -75.74 40.14
N LEU A 5 -46.06 -74.81 39.39
CA LEU A 5 -45.43 -74.16 38.25
C LEU A 5 -44.33 -73.20 38.76
N ARG A 6 -43.08 -73.65 38.66
CA ARG A 6 -41.89 -72.83 38.86
C ARG A 6 -41.75 -71.90 37.66
N TYR A 7 -42.04 -70.60 37.83
CA TYR A 7 -41.71 -69.59 36.83
C TYR A 7 -40.18 -69.44 36.75
N PRO A 8 -39.56 -69.53 35.56
CA PRO A 8 -38.13 -69.33 35.39
C PRO A 8 -37.80 -67.85 35.56
N GLY A 9 -36.67 -67.59 36.21
CA GLY A 9 -36.18 -66.26 36.56
C GLY A 9 -36.09 -65.34 35.35
N SER A 10 -36.51 -64.10 35.56
CA SER A 10 -36.32 -63.00 34.62
C SER A 10 -34.86 -62.54 34.63
N ASP A 11 -34.01 -63.26 33.90
CA ASP A 11 -32.68 -62.77 33.53
C ASP A 11 -32.85 -61.72 32.43
N PHE A 12 -33.25 -60.50 32.82
CA PHE A 12 -33.15 -59.34 31.94
C PHE A 12 -31.67 -59.13 31.59
N PRO A 13 -31.30 -58.93 30.32
CA PRO A 13 -29.90 -58.80 29.91
C PRO A 13 -29.36 -57.44 30.37
N VAL A 14 -28.86 -57.38 31.61
CA VAL A 14 -28.19 -56.21 32.19
C VAL A 14 -26.99 -55.76 31.32
N ALA A 15 -26.44 -56.69 30.53
CA ALA A 15 -25.42 -56.43 29.51
C ALA A 15 -25.89 -55.52 28.36
N GLY A 16 -27.18 -55.56 27.99
CA GLY A 16 -27.73 -54.68 26.96
C GLY A 16 -27.91 -53.24 27.46
N ALA A 17 -28.44 -53.08 28.68
CA ALA A 17 -28.71 -51.77 29.27
C ALA A 17 -27.41 -50.99 29.57
N SER A 18 -26.37 -51.66 30.06
CA SER A 18 -25.06 -51.06 30.30
C SER A 18 -24.35 -50.61 29.01
N GLY A 19 -24.48 -51.38 27.92
CA GLY A 19 -23.97 -50.99 26.60
C GLY A 19 -24.66 -49.75 26.03
N TRP A 20 -25.99 -49.66 26.16
CA TRP A 20 -26.76 -48.48 25.74
C TRP A 20 -26.41 -47.23 26.56
N LEU A 21 -26.24 -47.36 27.89
CA LEU A 21 -25.80 -46.27 28.74
C LEU A 21 -24.39 -45.78 28.40
N ALA A 22 -23.45 -46.71 28.15
CA ALA A 22 -22.09 -46.37 27.73
C ALA A 22 -22.08 -45.65 26.37
N TRP A 23 -22.91 -46.11 25.41
CA TRP A 23 -23.02 -45.48 24.10
C TRP A 23 -23.65 -44.08 24.19
N LEU A 24 -24.68 -43.91 25.01
CA LEU A 24 -25.30 -42.61 25.26
C LEU A 24 -24.34 -41.63 25.95
N ALA A 25 -23.56 -42.11 26.93
CA ALA A 25 -22.52 -41.31 27.57
C ALA A 25 -21.42 -40.91 26.58
N ALA A 26 -20.98 -41.82 25.70
CA ALA A 26 -20.00 -41.52 24.66
C ALA A 26 -20.55 -40.51 23.64
N TYR A 27 -21.83 -40.63 23.26
CA TYR A 27 -22.49 -39.67 22.38
C TYR A 27 -22.55 -38.26 23.00
N VAL A 28 -22.98 -38.16 24.26
CA VAL A 28 -23.00 -36.88 24.99
C VAL A 28 -21.59 -36.29 25.08
N ALA A 29 -20.59 -37.08 25.46
CA ALA A 29 -19.20 -36.64 25.51
C ALA A 29 -18.68 -36.16 24.14
N ALA A 30 -19.04 -36.83 23.05
CA ALA A 30 -18.69 -36.43 21.69
C ALA A 30 -19.35 -35.10 21.29
N VAL A 31 -20.62 -34.89 21.64
CA VAL A 31 -21.34 -33.63 21.40
C VAL A 31 -20.72 -32.49 22.19
N GLU A 32 -20.42 -32.68 23.47
CA GLU A 32 -19.76 -31.69 24.31
C GLU A 32 -18.36 -31.34 23.79
N LEU A 33 -17.57 -32.35 23.39
CA LEU A 33 -16.26 -32.13 22.80
C LEU A 33 -16.35 -31.38 21.47
N TRP A 34 -17.36 -31.68 20.65
CA TRP A 34 -17.60 -30.99 19.38
C TRP A 34 -17.99 -29.52 19.60
N ARG A 35 -18.89 -29.24 20.56
CA ARG A 35 -19.27 -27.88 20.97
C ARG A 35 -18.06 -27.11 21.48
N ALA A 36 -17.30 -27.67 22.43
CA ALA A 36 -16.11 -27.04 22.99
C ALA A 36 -15.01 -26.79 21.93
N ARG A 37 -14.88 -27.65 20.92
CA ARG A 37 -13.98 -27.43 19.79
C ARG A 37 -14.48 -26.33 18.86
N ARG A 38 -15.79 -26.25 18.64
CA ARG A 38 -16.41 -25.22 17.81
C ARG A 38 -16.28 -23.84 18.45
N GLU A 39 -16.60 -23.71 19.72
CA GLU A 39 -16.46 -22.46 20.49
C GLU A 39 -15.01 -21.97 20.49
N ARG A 40 -14.04 -22.86 20.73
CA ARG A 40 -12.61 -22.50 20.65
C ARG A 40 -12.19 -22.00 19.27
N ARG A 41 -12.72 -22.59 18.19
CA ARG A 41 -12.44 -22.13 16.83
C ARG A 41 -13.08 -20.78 16.55
N GLU A 42 -14.30 -20.55 17.03
CA GLU A 42 -15.00 -19.27 16.88
C GLU A 42 -14.28 -18.15 17.66
N GLN A 43 -13.84 -18.44 18.90
CA GLN A 43 -13.02 -17.53 19.69
C GLN A 43 -11.66 -17.24 19.04
N ALA A 44 -10.98 -18.26 18.51
CA ALA A 44 -9.70 -18.07 17.82
C ALA A 44 -9.85 -17.23 16.55
N LYS A 45 -10.96 -17.39 15.81
CA LYS A 45 -11.28 -16.55 14.65
C LYS A 45 -11.55 -15.11 15.07
N ALA A 46 -12.39 -14.89 16.07
CA ALA A 46 -12.67 -13.55 16.59
C ALA A 46 -11.40 -12.85 17.09
N ALA A 47 -10.53 -13.55 17.82
CA ALA A 47 -9.25 -13.03 18.28
C ALA A 47 -8.29 -12.70 17.13
N ALA A 48 -8.28 -13.51 16.06
CA ALA A 48 -7.48 -13.25 14.86
C ALA A 48 -7.98 -12.01 14.11
N GLU A 49 -9.29 -11.86 13.94
CA GLU A 49 -9.92 -10.68 13.32
C GLU A 49 -9.65 -9.40 14.14
N GLU A 50 -9.72 -9.47 15.47
CA GLU A 50 -9.35 -8.35 16.33
C GLU A 50 -7.86 -8.01 16.24
N ALA A 51 -6.98 -9.01 16.18
CA ALA A 51 -5.55 -8.79 16.02
C ALA A 51 -5.21 -8.15 14.66
N GLU A 52 -5.89 -8.55 13.59
CA GLU A 52 -5.76 -7.94 12.26
C GLU A 52 -6.19 -6.47 12.27
N ARG A 53 -7.32 -6.14 12.91
CA ARG A 53 -7.77 -4.75 13.07
C ARG A 53 -6.80 -3.89 13.86
N ARG A 54 -6.17 -4.43 14.91
CA ARG A 54 -5.15 -3.71 15.72
C ARG A 54 -3.89 -3.42 14.91
N ARG A 55 -3.43 -4.36 14.08
CA ARG A 55 -2.28 -4.17 13.18
C ARG A 55 -2.49 -2.99 12.23
N GLY A 56 -3.67 -2.90 11.60
CA GLY A 56 -3.98 -1.79 10.70
C GLY A 56 -3.96 -0.40 11.37
N SER A 57 -4.33 -0.31 12.66
CA SER A 57 -4.25 0.96 13.40
C SER A 57 -2.84 1.33 13.84
N GLU A 58 -2.04 0.34 14.22
CA GLU A 58 -0.63 0.53 14.62
C GLU A 58 0.22 0.97 13.43
N GLU A 59 0.00 0.36 12.27
CA GLU A 59 0.63 0.72 11.00
C GLU A 59 0.31 2.17 10.59
N ARG A 60 -0.96 2.60 10.72
CA ARG A 60 -1.36 3.99 10.43
C ARG A 60 -0.68 5.00 11.35
N LEU A 61 -0.54 4.69 12.63
CA LEU A 61 0.16 5.55 13.59
C LEU A 61 1.67 5.58 13.35
N GLN A 62 2.26 4.48 12.89
CA GLN A 62 3.66 4.41 12.49
C GLN A 62 3.94 5.30 11.28
N ILE A 63 3.12 5.19 10.22
CA ILE A 63 3.21 6.02 9.02
C ILE A 63 3.11 7.51 9.37
N ALA A 64 2.19 7.88 10.26
CA ALA A 64 2.06 9.27 10.71
C ALA A 64 3.31 9.81 11.43
N ARG A 65 3.98 8.98 12.24
CA ARG A 65 5.23 9.34 12.94
C ARG A 65 6.40 9.48 11.97
N ASP A 66 6.58 8.51 11.07
CA ASP A 66 7.66 8.55 10.09
C ASP A 66 7.52 9.77 9.16
N LEU A 67 6.28 10.12 8.78
CA LEU A 67 5.99 11.35 8.06
C LEU A 67 6.30 12.59 8.90
N HIS A 68 5.92 12.61 10.18
CA HIS A 68 6.13 13.77 11.05
C HIS A 68 7.61 14.07 11.28
N ASP A 69 8.45 13.05 11.45
CA ASP A 69 9.88 13.23 11.70
C ASP A 69 10.59 13.84 10.48
N VAL A 70 10.29 13.33 9.27
CA VAL A 70 10.83 13.86 8.01
C VAL A 70 10.33 15.28 7.75
N LEU A 71 9.03 15.54 7.99
CA LEU A 71 8.44 16.88 7.85
C LEU A 71 9.07 17.88 8.84
N GLY A 72 9.22 17.48 10.10
CA GLY A 72 9.74 18.32 11.17
C GLY A 72 11.16 18.83 10.89
N HIS A 73 12.02 17.96 10.39
CA HIS A 73 13.39 18.33 10.01
C HIS A 73 13.41 19.38 8.90
N HIS A 74 12.63 19.18 7.83
CA HIS A 74 12.60 20.10 6.69
C HIS A 74 11.98 21.45 7.04
N ILE A 75 10.88 21.45 7.82
CA ILE A 75 10.24 22.69 8.29
C ILE A 75 11.21 23.49 9.16
N SER A 76 11.96 22.83 10.04
CA SER A 76 12.96 23.49 10.89
C SER A 76 14.06 24.14 10.06
N LEU A 77 14.60 23.43 9.06
CA LEU A 77 15.61 23.97 8.15
C LEU A 77 15.09 25.16 7.32
N ILE A 78 13.87 25.06 6.78
CA ILE A 78 13.23 26.15 6.04
C ILE A 78 13.05 27.37 6.94
N ASN A 79 12.62 27.19 8.19
CA ASN A 79 12.40 28.30 9.13
C ASN A 79 13.71 29.03 9.46
N VAL A 80 14.79 28.29 9.72
CA VAL A 80 16.12 28.88 9.96
C VAL A 80 16.61 29.65 8.75
N GLN A 81 16.54 29.06 7.55
CA GLN A 81 16.97 29.71 6.31
C GLN A 81 16.10 30.93 5.97
N ALA A 82 14.81 30.90 6.27
CA ALA A 82 13.92 32.04 6.09
C ALA A 82 14.31 33.21 7.01
N GLY A 83 14.67 32.91 8.26
CA GLY A 83 15.19 33.90 9.20
C GLY A 83 16.50 34.54 8.70
N VAL A 84 17.43 33.74 8.20
CA VAL A 84 18.70 34.23 7.61
C VAL A 84 18.43 35.11 6.38
N ALA A 85 17.54 34.67 5.49
CA ALA A 85 17.18 35.43 4.29
C ALA A 85 16.55 36.79 4.62
N LEU A 86 15.66 36.84 5.61
CA LEU A 86 15.02 38.09 6.05
C LEU A 86 16.02 39.02 6.73
N TYR A 87 16.93 38.49 7.54
CA TYR A 87 17.93 39.29 8.24
C TYR A 87 18.95 39.92 7.29
N LEU A 88 19.35 39.21 6.24
CA LEU A 88 20.38 39.65 5.30
C LEU A 88 19.84 40.32 4.04
N MET A 89 18.51 40.50 3.91
CA MET A 89 17.89 40.93 2.65
C MET A 89 18.42 42.29 2.15
N ASP A 90 18.71 43.22 3.07
CA ASP A 90 19.21 44.56 2.76
C ASP A 90 20.75 44.66 2.85
N ASP A 91 21.37 43.94 3.79
CA ASP A 91 22.81 44.04 4.08
C ASP A 91 23.69 43.10 3.22
N ASP A 92 23.22 41.88 2.93
CA ASP A 92 23.91 40.90 2.08
C ASP A 92 22.89 40.14 1.19
N PRO A 93 22.43 40.77 0.09
CA PRO A 93 21.41 40.21 -0.77
C PRO A 93 21.86 38.92 -1.49
N GLU A 94 23.17 38.71 -1.68
CA GLU A 94 23.68 37.47 -2.29
C GLU A 94 23.52 36.29 -1.32
N GLN A 95 23.85 36.49 -0.04
CA GLN A 95 23.63 35.47 0.98
C GLN A 95 22.14 35.22 1.23
N ALA A 96 21.29 36.25 1.18
CA ALA A 96 19.83 36.10 1.23
C ALA A 96 19.28 35.28 0.05
N ARG A 97 19.77 35.52 -1.18
CA ARG A 97 19.41 34.70 -2.36
C ARG A 97 19.82 33.24 -2.21
N SER A 98 20.99 32.99 -1.62
CA SER A 98 21.46 31.62 -1.34
C SER A 98 20.52 30.90 -0.37
N ALA A 99 20.14 31.56 0.73
CA ALA A 99 19.19 31.02 1.72
C ALA A 99 17.80 30.73 1.11
N LEU A 100 17.26 31.65 0.29
CA LEU A 100 16.01 31.43 -0.44
C LEU A 100 16.09 30.27 -1.45
N THR A 101 17.25 30.09 -2.08
CA THR A 101 17.50 28.95 -2.98
C THR A 101 17.52 27.63 -2.22
N ALA A 102 18.12 27.60 -1.03
CA ALA A 102 18.10 26.44 -0.14
C ALA A 102 16.67 26.08 0.28
N ILE A 103 15.85 27.05 0.67
CA ILE A 103 14.42 26.85 0.99
C ILE A 103 13.66 26.22 -0.18
N LYS A 104 13.87 26.76 -1.39
CA LYS A 104 13.24 26.23 -2.62
C LYS A 104 13.64 24.78 -2.89
N GLN A 105 14.91 24.44 -2.65
CA GLN A 105 15.42 23.08 -2.83
C GLN A 105 14.79 22.12 -1.79
N SER A 106 14.88 22.46 -0.50
CA SER A 106 14.31 21.64 0.59
C SER A 106 12.80 21.43 0.44
N SER A 107 12.06 22.45 0.01
CA SER A 107 10.62 22.33 -0.25
C SER A 107 10.31 21.36 -1.40
N ARG A 108 11.14 21.34 -2.45
CA ARG A 108 10.99 20.42 -3.59
C ARG A 108 11.34 18.99 -3.22
N ASP A 109 12.30 18.79 -2.32
CA ASP A 109 12.70 17.48 -1.85
C ASP A 109 11.62 16.89 -0.92
N LEU A 110 11.09 17.68 0.02
CA LEU A 110 9.95 17.32 0.87
C LEU A 110 8.73 16.85 0.06
N LEU A 111 8.33 17.62 -0.96
CA LEU A 111 7.18 17.28 -1.81
C LEU A 111 7.42 16.01 -2.65
N ARG A 112 8.67 15.73 -3.02
CA ARG A 112 9.03 14.51 -3.76
C ARG A 112 8.94 13.29 -2.84
N GLU A 113 9.48 13.40 -1.64
CA GLU A 113 9.45 12.34 -0.63
C GLU A 113 8.01 12.02 -0.21
N MET A 114 7.19 13.03 0.10
CA MET A 114 5.75 12.85 0.36
C MET A 114 5.03 12.14 -0.79
N ARG A 115 5.31 12.53 -2.04
CA ARG A 115 4.68 11.91 -3.21
C ARG A 115 5.15 10.48 -3.43
N SER A 116 6.40 10.16 -3.09
CA SER A 116 6.91 8.80 -3.14
C SER A 116 6.23 7.92 -2.10
N THR A 117 6.13 8.37 -0.85
CA THR A 117 5.47 7.62 0.22
C THR A 117 3.98 7.40 -0.07
N LEU A 118 3.29 8.45 -0.53
CA LEU A 118 1.88 8.34 -0.95
C LEU A 118 1.69 7.54 -2.24
N GLY A 119 2.66 7.56 -3.15
CA GLY A 119 2.65 6.77 -4.39
C GLY A 119 2.78 5.27 -4.12
N VAL A 120 3.61 4.89 -3.15
CA VAL A 120 3.70 3.50 -2.67
C VAL A 120 2.37 3.04 -2.04
N LEU A 121 1.70 3.92 -1.29
CA LEU A 121 0.38 3.63 -0.69
C LEU A 121 -0.75 3.58 -1.74
N ARG A 122 -0.71 4.41 -2.79
CA ARG A 122 -1.71 4.40 -3.88
C ARG A 122 -1.52 3.29 -4.91
N GLY A 123 -0.29 2.80 -5.10
CA GLY A 123 0.00 1.71 -6.03
C GLY A 123 -0.58 0.36 -5.61
N VAL A 124 -1.08 0.24 -4.37
CA VAL A 124 -1.70 -0.97 -3.83
C VAL A 124 -3.23 -0.97 -4.01
N ASP A 125 -3.88 0.19 -4.15
CA ASP A 125 -5.35 0.28 -4.02
C ASP A 125 -6.16 0.92 -5.17
N GLU A 126 -5.63 1.71 -6.12
CA GLU A 126 -6.49 2.31 -7.16
C GLU A 126 -5.88 2.49 -8.57
N GLU A 127 -6.74 2.20 -9.55
CA GLU A 127 -6.68 2.47 -10.99
C GLU A 127 -6.38 3.97 -11.27
N PRO A 128 -5.68 4.34 -12.38
CA PRO A 128 -5.09 5.67 -12.52
C PRO A 128 -6.14 6.80 -12.61
N PRO A 129 -5.86 7.99 -12.07
CA PRO A 129 -6.86 9.04 -11.85
C PRO A 129 -7.42 9.69 -13.14
N HIS A 130 -8.72 10.01 -13.09
CA HIS A 130 -9.57 10.74 -14.04
C HIS A 130 -9.15 12.22 -14.28
N GLN A 131 -7.96 12.46 -14.81
CA GLN A 131 -7.78 13.59 -15.73
C GLN A 131 -8.08 13.06 -17.15
N PRO A 132 -8.60 13.84 -18.13
CA PRO A 132 -8.70 13.35 -19.50
C PRO A 132 -7.31 12.88 -19.90
N VAL A 133 -7.13 11.57 -19.94
CA VAL A 133 -5.79 11.03 -19.82
C VAL A 133 -5.09 11.34 -21.13
N ALA A 134 -4.02 12.13 -21.05
CA ALA A 134 -3.22 12.42 -22.21
C ALA A 134 -2.68 11.09 -22.74
N GLY A 135 -3.13 10.74 -23.94
CA GLY A 135 -2.65 9.60 -24.70
C GLY A 135 -1.40 9.95 -25.51
N LEU A 136 -0.85 8.96 -26.21
CA LEU A 136 0.28 9.13 -27.12
C LEU A 136 -0.01 10.13 -28.26
N ALA A 137 -1.28 10.44 -28.54
CA ALA A 137 -1.67 11.51 -29.45
C ALA A 137 -1.11 12.89 -29.05
N ARG A 138 -0.72 13.09 -27.78
CA ARG A 138 -0.10 14.32 -27.27
C ARG A 138 1.41 14.20 -27.05
N LEU A 139 2.04 13.14 -27.56
CA LEU A 139 3.47 12.91 -27.41
C LEU A 139 4.29 14.04 -28.04
N ASP A 140 3.86 14.57 -29.18
CA ASP A 140 4.54 15.67 -29.86
C ASP A 140 4.59 16.94 -29.00
N GLU A 141 3.48 17.31 -28.36
CA GLU A 141 3.43 18.44 -27.42
C GLU A 141 4.41 18.25 -26.25
N LEU A 142 4.49 17.04 -25.72
CA LEU A 142 5.37 16.69 -24.60
C LEU A 142 6.85 16.77 -25.01
N VAL A 143 7.19 16.29 -26.21
CA VAL A 143 8.54 16.33 -26.76
C VAL A 143 8.97 17.75 -27.05
N GLU A 144 8.11 18.56 -27.67
CA GLU A 144 8.38 19.97 -27.95
C GLU A 144 8.57 20.78 -26.66
N ALA A 145 7.72 20.58 -25.65
CA ALA A 145 7.89 21.23 -24.34
C ALA A 145 9.22 20.84 -23.67
N THR A 146 9.66 19.59 -23.87
CA THR A 146 10.91 19.08 -23.31
C THR A 146 12.14 19.63 -24.04
N ARG A 147 12.06 19.78 -25.37
CA ARG A 147 13.07 20.45 -26.20
C ARG A 147 13.19 21.93 -25.84
N ALA A 148 12.06 22.62 -25.70
CA ALA A 148 12.02 24.02 -25.26
C ALA A 148 12.63 24.21 -23.86
N ALA A 149 12.56 23.19 -23.00
CA ALA A 149 13.22 23.16 -21.70
C ALA A 149 14.71 22.81 -21.76
N GLY A 150 15.31 22.71 -22.95
CA GLY A 150 16.76 22.54 -23.16
C GLY A 150 17.27 21.10 -23.19
N LEU A 151 16.38 20.09 -23.14
CA LEU A 151 16.78 18.68 -23.28
C LEU A 151 16.65 18.25 -24.75
N PRO A 152 17.73 17.89 -25.46
CA PRO A 152 17.64 17.37 -26.81
C PRO A 152 16.97 15.99 -26.79
N VAL A 153 15.85 15.87 -27.51
CA VAL A 153 15.06 14.63 -27.63
C VAL A 153 14.88 14.27 -29.10
N THR A 154 15.23 13.05 -29.48
CA THR A 154 14.94 12.46 -30.79
C THR A 154 13.84 11.42 -30.62
N VAL A 155 12.85 11.41 -31.52
CA VAL A 155 11.74 10.46 -31.52
C VAL A 155 11.84 9.64 -32.80
N GLU A 156 11.86 8.32 -32.65
CA GLU A 156 11.84 7.37 -33.77
C GLU A 156 10.63 6.45 -33.59
N ILE A 157 9.74 6.42 -34.58
CA ILE A 157 8.57 5.55 -34.59
C ILE A 157 8.84 4.43 -35.58
N GLY A 158 8.90 3.19 -35.09
CA GLY A 158 9.06 2.00 -35.91
C GLY A 158 7.73 1.28 -36.13
N GLY A 159 7.45 0.90 -37.38
CA GLY A 159 6.24 0.17 -37.76
C GLY A 159 5.02 1.06 -38.02
N GLU A 160 3.89 0.44 -38.27
CA GLU A 160 2.62 1.12 -38.57
C GLU A 160 1.87 1.52 -37.29
N PRO A 161 1.40 2.78 -37.16
CA PRO A 161 0.56 3.21 -36.06
C PRO A 161 -0.72 2.37 -35.95
N ARG A 162 -1.05 1.93 -34.74
CA ARG A 162 -2.27 1.18 -34.44
C ARG A 162 -3.00 1.80 -33.25
N GLU A 163 -4.33 1.72 -33.25
CA GLU A 163 -5.10 2.09 -32.07
C GLU A 163 -4.72 1.19 -30.89
N LEU A 164 -4.37 1.81 -29.77
CA LEU A 164 -4.02 1.14 -28.54
C LEU A 164 -5.24 1.10 -27.61
N PRO A 165 -5.36 0.06 -26.76
CA PRO A 165 -6.31 0.10 -25.66
C PRO A 165 -6.07 1.36 -24.80
N PRO A 166 -7.11 2.07 -24.33
CA PRO A 166 -6.97 3.34 -23.61
C PRO A 166 -6.03 3.29 -22.39
N SER A 167 -6.00 2.15 -21.69
CA SER A 167 -5.10 1.92 -20.55
C SER A 167 -3.63 1.84 -20.96
N VAL A 168 -3.34 1.22 -22.10
CA VAL A 168 -1.98 1.08 -22.65
C VAL A 168 -1.48 2.42 -23.19
N ASP A 169 -2.34 3.14 -23.90
CA ASP A 169 -2.04 4.48 -24.43
C ASP A 169 -1.68 5.47 -23.31
N THR A 170 -2.51 5.50 -22.28
CA THR A 170 -2.29 6.25 -21.04
C THR A 170 -0.98 5.88 -20.34
N ALA A 171 -0.75 4.59 -20.15
CA ALA A 171 0.42 4.10 -19.43
C ALA A 171 1.71 4.46 -20.18
N ALA A 172 1.72 4.27 -21.51
CA ALA A 172 2.85 4.62 -22.36
C ALA A 172 3.17 6.12 -22.29
N TYR A 173 2.15 6.99 -22.39
CA TYR A 173 2.35 8.44 -22.25
C TYR A 173 2.97 8.81 -20.89
N ARG A 174 2.45 8.25 -19.78
CA ARG A 174 2.98 8.52 -18.43
C ARG A 174 4.41 8.03 -18.24
N ILE A 175 4.74 6.85 -18.77
CA ILE A 175 6.11 6.31 -18.72
C ILE A 175 7.08 7.27 -19.43
N ILE A 176 6.71 7.75 -20.61
CA ILE A 176 7.53 8.70 -21.37
C ILE A 176 7.65 10.04 -20.63
N GLN A 177 6.55 10.57 -20.10
CA GLN A 177 6.56 11.82 -19.33
C GLN A 177 7.48 11.76 -18.11
N GLU A 178 7.42 10.69 -17.33
CA GLU A 178 8.26 10.51 -16.16
C GLU A 178 9.73 10.29 -16.56
N ALA A 179 9.98 9.50 -17.61
CA ALA A 179 11.32 9.28 -18.15
C ALA A 179 11.98 10.60 -18.60
N LEU A 180 11.28 11.45 -19.35
CA LEU A 180 11.76 12.76 -19.78
C LEU A 180 11.98 13.71 -18.59
N THR A 181 11.08 13.66 -17.60
CA THR A 181 11.21 14.44 -16.37
C THR A 181 12.47 14.03 -15.59
N ASN A 182 12.75 12.73 -15.51
CA ASN A 182 13.92 12.19 -14.83
C ASN A 182 15.20 12.45 -15.61
N ALA A 183 15.19 12.31 -16.93
CA ALA A 183 16.29 12.71 -17.78
C ALA A 183 16.62 14.20 -17.58
N ARG A 184 15.64 15.11 -17.56
CA ARG A 184 15.90 16.53 -17.30
C ARG A 184 16.46 16.82 -15.90
N LYS A 185 16.02 16.07 -14.88
CA LYS A 185 16.49 16.26 -13.49
C LYS A 185 17.91 15.74 -13.28
N HIS A 186 18.29 14.66 -13.98
CA HIS A 186 19.48 13.87 -13.66
C HIS A 186 20.51 13.79 -14.78
N ALA A 187 20.13 13.98 -16.03
CA ALA A 187 21.07 14.17 -17.13
C ALA A 187 21.63 15.59 -17.02
N GLY A 188 22.78 15.73 -16.35
CA GLY A 188 23.65 16.88 -16.57
C GLY A 188 23.98 17.04 -18.07
N PRO A 189 24.68 18.10 -18.50
CA PRO A 189 24.90 18.42 -19.92
C PRO A 189 25.65 17.29 -20.66
N ALA A 190 24.91 16.32 -21.17
CA ALA A 190 25.43 15.13 -21.82
C ALA A 190 25.32 15.30 -23.34
N ARG A 191 26.26 16.06 -23.89
CA ARG A 191 26.54 16.01 -25.33
C ARG A 191 27.55 14.88 -25.56
N ARG A 192 27.11 13.66 -25.86
CA ARG A 192 27.97 12.64 -26.48
C ARG A 192 27.17 11.83 -27.49
N ARG A 193 27.57 11.96 -28.77
CA ARG A 193 27.24 11.02 -29.83
C ARG A 193 27.98 9.71 -29.54
N CYS A 194 27.26 8.60 -29.56
CA CYS A 194 27.83 7.30 -29.88
C CYS A 194 27.09 6.76 -31.10
N CYS A 195 27.87 6.28 -32.05
CA CYS A 195 27.46 5.76 -33.36
C CYS A 195 26.50 4.57 -33.25
#